data_AF-A0A9D6QF60-F1
#
_entry.id   AF-A0A9D6QF60-F1
#
_cell.length_a   1.000
_cell.length_b   1.000
_cell.length_c   1.000
_cell.angle_alpha   90.00
_cell.angle_beta   90.00
_cell.angle_gamma   90.00
#
_symmetry.space_group_name_H-M   'P 1'
#
loop_
_entity.id
_entity.type
_entity.pdbx_description
1 polymer ?
#
loop_
_entity_poly.entity_id
_entity_poly.type
_entity_poly.pdbx_seq_one_letter_code
_entity_poly.pdbx_strand_id
1 'polypeptide(L)'
;RHIVWSYVISVGQIFFMLFVLSLMIYNSNLSLALGGNQQAIHLNLLAFGILFSPISGITGLGMSILSRKNEFEADAYAKETFGGEALASALKKLSVDSLSNLFPHPAYVFFHYSHPPLLQRLKALG
;
A
#
# COMPACT_ATOMS: atom_id res chain seq x y z
N ARG A 1 8.31 -16.56 0.69
CA ARG A 1 8.98 -15.83 1.80
C ARG A 1 8.62 -14.34 1.72
N HIS A 2 7.33 -14.00 1.80
CA HIS A 2 6.88 -12.61 1.58
C HIS A 2 7.19 -11.68 2.75
N ILE A 3 7.07 -12.17 3.99
CA ILE A 3 7.26 -11.36 5.21
C ILE A 3 8.66 -10.74 5.29
N VAL A 4 9.71 -11.49 4.96
CA VAL A 4 11.10 -10.97 5.00
C VAL A 4 11.27 -9.82 4.02
N TRP A 5 10.75 -9.97 2.80
CA TRP A 5 10.79 -8.91 1.79
C TRP A 5 9.95 -7.70 2.21
N SER A 6 8.74 -7.92 2.73
CA SER A 6 7.92 -6.85 3.28
C SER A 6 8.67 -6.08 4.36
N TYR A 7 9.38 -6.76 5.26
CA TYR A 7 10.17 -6.12 6.32
C TYR A 7 11.32 -5.28 5.76
N VAL A 8 12.11 -5.83 4.83
CA VAL A 8 13.21 -5.09 4.19
C VAL A 8 12.69 -3.83 3.49
N ILE A 9 11.58 -3.95 2.77
CA ILE A 9 10.95 -2.81 2.09
C ILE A 9 10.45 -1.78 3.11
N SER A 10 9.87 -2.23 4.22
CA SER A 10 9.40 -1.35 5.30
C SER A 10 10.53 -0.52 5.90
N VAL A 11 11.67 -1.15 6.18
CA VAL A 11 12.87 -0.46 6.69
C VAL A 11 13.36 0.56 5.66
N GLY A 12 13.42 0.20 4.38
CA GLY A 12 13.79 1.11 3.29
C GLY A 12 12.83 2.30 3.17
N GLN A 13 11.52 2.08 3.31
CA GLN A 13 10.51 3.13 3.24
C GLN A 13 10.64 4.10 4.43
N ILE A 14 10.85 3.61 5.64
CA ILE A 14 11.07 4.44 6.83
C ILE A 14 12.34 5.27 6.65
N PHE A 15 13.43 4.65 6.21
CA PHE A 15 14.68 5.35 5.93
C PHE A 15 14.46 6.47 4.90
N PHE A 16 13.78 6.18 3.79
CA PHE A 16 13.49 7.16 2.75
C PHE A 16 12.63 8.32 3.26
N MET A 17 11.59 8.03 4.04
CA MET A 17 10.75 9.05 4.67
C MET A 17 11.57 9.96 5.60
N LEU A 18 12.41 9.38 6.47
CA LEU A 18 13.26 10.13 7.39
C LEU A 18 14.35 10.93 6.64
N PHE A 19 14.88 10.39 5.55
CA PHE A 19 15.80 11.10 4.67
C PHE A 19 15.13 12.34 4.07
N VAL A 20 13.93 12.22 3.50
CA VAL A 20 13.19 13.38 2.97
C VAL A 20 12.88 14.40 4.07
N LEU A 21 12.46 13.93 5.25
CA LEU A 21 12.24 14.79 6.41
C LEU A 21 13.51 15.55 6.80
N SER A 22 14.68 14.90 6.76
CA SER A 22 15.96 15.53 7.11
C SER A 22 16.30 16.71 6.19
N LEU A 23 15.87 16.67 4.92
CA LEU A 23 16.04 17.77 3.96
C LEU A 23 15.15 18.99 4.28
N MET A 24 14.05 18.77 5.01
CA MET A 24 13.01 19.78 5.24
C MET A 24 13.01 20.34 6.67
N ILE A 25 13.40 19.56 7.67
CA ILE A 25 13.19 19.88 9.09
C ILE A 25 13.88 21.18 9.54
N TYR A 26 15.07 21.49 8.98
CA TYR A 26 15.83 22.70 9.30
C TYR A 26 15.77 23.78 8.20
N ASN A 27 14.83 23.67 7.26
CA ASN A 27 14.70 24.64 6.17
C ASN A 27 13.92 25.89 6.63
N SER A 28 14.57 27.06 6.67
CA SER A 28 13.95 28.32 7.08
C SER A 28 12.89 28.80 6.09
N ASN A 29 13.12 28.65 4.78
CA ASN A 29 12.18 29.06 3.73
C ASN A 29 10.83 28.35 3.86
N LEU A 30 10.85 27.07 4.28
CA LEU A 30 9.64 26.29 4.48
C LEU A 30 8.78 26.82 5.64
N SER A 31 9.43 27.22 6.74
CA SER A 31 8.75 27.85 7.88
C SER A 31 8.15 29.21 7.49
N LEU A 32 8.91 30.01 6.74
CA LEU A 32 8.46 31.33 6.27
C LEU A 32 7.28 31.20 5.29
N ALA A 33 7.32 30.23 4.37
CA ALA A 33 6.25 29.97 3.40
C ALA A 33 4.92 29.57 4.08
N LEU A 34 4.97 28.99 5.28
CA LEU A 34 3.80 28.65 6.09
C LEU A 34 3.37 29.75 7.06
N GLY A 35 3.93 30.97 6.93
CA GLY A 35 3.57 32.12 7.76
C GLY A 35 4.35 32.24 9.07
N GLY A 36 5.45 31.51 9.22
CA GLY A 36 6.39 31.71 10.32
C GLY A 36 7.21 32.99 10.15
N ASN A 37 7.58 33.64 11.25
CA ASN A 37 8.47 34.81 11.24
C ASN A 37 9.95 34.44 11.43
N GLN A 38 10.22 33.19 11.81
CA GLN A 38 11.54 32.61 12.00
C GLN A 38 11.48 31.11 11.73
N GLN A 39 12.63 30.44 11.72
CA GLN A 39 12.68 29.00 11.59
C GLN A 39 11.89 28.32 12.72
N ALA A 40 10.93 27.48 12.32
CA ALA A 40 9.99 26.84 13.22
C ALA A 40 9.82 25.36 12.81
N ILE A 41 10.41 24.46 13.61
CA ILE A 41 10.42 23.01 13.32
C ILE A 41 8.99 22.46 13.18
N HIS A 42 8.05 22.92 14.01
CA HIS A 42 6.66 22.48 13.96
C HIS A 42 5.96 22.85 12.63
N LEU A 43 6.25 24.03 12.07
CA LEU A 43 5.76 24.41 10.74
C LEU A 43 6.39 23.54 9.65
N ASN A 44 7.69 23.25 9.76
CA ASN A 44 8.37 22.36 8.80
C ASN A 44 7.83 20.92 8.83
N LEU A 45 7.43 20.41 10.00
CA LEU A 45 6.77 19.11 10.13
C LEU A 45 5.37 19.11 9.49
N LEU A 46 4.60 20.19 9.65
CA LEU A 46 3.32 20.35 8.99
C LEU A 46 3.48 20.39 7.46
N ALA A 47 4.42 21.19 6.95
CA ALA A 47 4.75 21.24 5.53
C ALA A 47 5.19 19.86 5.01
N PHE A 48 6.01 19.13 5.76
CA PHE A 48 6.40 17.77 5.40
C PHE A 48 5.18 16.87 5.24
N GLY A 49 4.22 16.88 6.17
CA GLY A 49 3.00 16.07 6.05
C GLY A 49 2.21 16.35 4.77
N ILE A 50 2.11 17.62 4.37
CA ILE A 50 1.41 18.04 3.16
C ILE A 50 2.19 17.61 1.90
N LEU A 51 3.49 17.92 1.85
CA LEU A 51 4.33 17.71 0.67
C LEU A 51 4.75 16.25 0.49
N PHE A 52 4.77 15.46 1.56
CA PHE A 52 5.08 14.03 1.51
C PHE A 52 3.90 13.19 1.03
N SER A 53 2.66 13.71 1.09
CA SER A 53 1.45 13.01 0.63
C SER A 53 1.58 12.41 -0.80
N PRO A 54 1.95 13.17 -1.86
CA PRO A 54 2.11 12.60 -3.19
C PRO A 54 3.21 11.54 -3.28
N ILE A 55 4.32 11.75 -2.57
CA ILE A 55 5.42 10.78 -2.49
C ILE A 55 4.91 9.48 -1.85
N SER A 56 4.20 9.59 -0.74
CA SER A 56 3.60 8.45 -0.04
C SER A 56 2.60 7.71 -0.93
N GLY A 57 1.77 8.43 -1.70
CA GLY A 57 0.84 7.83 -2.67
C GLY A 57 1.55 6.98 -3.71
N ILE A 58 2.62 7.48 -4.32
CA ILE A 58 3.41 6.75 -5.32
C ILE A 58 4.04 5.49 -4.70
N THR A 59 4.64 5.62 -3.52
CA THR A 59 5.22 4.45 -2.82
C THR A 59 4.14 3.42 -2.47
N GLY A 60 2.97 3.87 -2.02
CA GLY A 60 1.81 3.02 -1.73
C GLY A 60 1.29 2.25 -2.96
N LEU A 61 1.32 2.85 -4.15
CA LEU A 61 0.97 2.15 -5.39
C LEU A 61 1.91 0.98 -5.67
N GLY A 62 3.23 1.19 -5.52
CA GLY A 62 4.22 0.13 -5.65
C GLY A 62 3.97 -1.02 -4.67
N MET A 63 3.65 -0.68 -3.42
CA MET A 63 3.32 -1.66 -2.39
C MET A 63 2.05 -2.45 -2.71
N SER A 64 0.99 -1.78 -3.20
CA SER A 64 -0.26 -2.44 -3.61
C SER A 64 -0.03 -3.41 -4.77
N ILE A 65 0.82 -3.07 -5.75
CA ILE A 65 1.17 -3.98 -6.85
C ILE A 65 1.87 -5.23 -6.31
N LEU A 66 2.87 -5.06 -5.44
CA LEU A 66 3.59 -6.19 -4.83
C LEU A 66 2.66 -7.06 -3.98
N SER A 67 1.79 -6.45 -3.19
CA SER A 67 0.81 -7.14 -2.35
C SER A 67 -0.12 -8.01 -3.20
N ARG A 68 -0.66 -7.47 -4.31
CA ARG A 68 -1.50 -8.24 -5.23
C ARG A 68 -0.77 -9.44 -5.85
N LYS A 69 0.51 -9.28 -6.19
CA LYS A 69 1.33 -10.39 -6.69
C LYS A 69 1.51 -11.47 -5.62
N ASN A 70 1.80 -11.09 -4.38
CA ASN A 70 1.97 -12.04 -3.27
C ASN A 70 0.68 -12.83 -3.00
N GLU A 71 -0.49 -12.21 -3.11
CA GLU A 71 -1.79 -12.91 -3.00
C GLU A 71 -1.96 -13.99 -4.06
N PHE A 72 -1.63 -13.71 -5.33
CA PHE A 72 -1.71 -14.72 -6.39
C PHE A 72 -0.72 -15.87 -6.17
N GLU A 73 0.50 -15.59 -5.70
CA GLU A 73 1.48 -16.63 -5.34
C GLU A 73 0.98 -17.49 -4.17
N ALA A 74 0.32 -16.89 -3.18
CA ALA A 74 -0.27 -17.60 -2.05
C ALA A 74 -1.46 -18.47 -2.47
N ASP A 75 -2.34 -17.96 -3.33
CA ASP A 75 -3.47 -18.70 -3.89
C ASP A 75 -2.99 -19.91 -4.72
N ALA A 76 -1.95 -19.73 -5.54
CA ALA A 76 -1.36 -20.82 -6.31
C ALA A 76 -0.78 -21.91 -5.41
N TYR A 77 -0.02 -21.52 -4.37
CA TYR A 77 0.53 -22.45 -3.39
C TYR A 77 -0.57 -23.24 -2.65
N ALA A 78 -1.65 -22.58 -2.24
CA ALA A 78 -2.79 -23.22 -1.57
C ALA A 78 -3.53 -24.19 -2.51
N LYS A 79 -3.67 -23.84 -3.79
CA LYS A 79 -4.22 -24.71 -4.82
C LYS A 79 -3.39 -25.98 -4.99
N GLU A 80 -2.07 -25.86 -5.01
CA GLU A 80 -1.15 -27.01 -5.15
C GLU A 80 -1.09 -27.90 -3.91
N THR A 81 -1.22 -27.32 -2.71
CA THR A 81 -0.97 -28.05 -1.44
C THR A 81 -2.24 -28.66 -0.83
N PHE A 82 -3.39 -27.99 -0.94
CA PHE A 82 -4.63 -28.42 -0.28
C PHE A 82 -5.81 -28.60 -1.24
N GLY A 83 -6.03 -27.64 -2.15
CA GLY A 83 -7.09 -27.73 -3.14
C GLY A 83 -7.75 -26.39 -3.46
N GLY A 84 -7.76 -26.04 -4.75
CA GLY A 84 -8.29 -24.76 -5.24
C GLY A 84 -9.79 -24.56 -5.00
N GLU A 85 -10.60 -25.62 -5.04
CA GLU A 85 -12.05 -25.53 -4.85
C GLU A 85 -12.45 -25.11 -3.43
N ALA A 86 -11.77 -25.66 -2.41
CA ALA A 86 -12.02 -25.30 -1.02
C ALA A 86 -11.68 -23.82 -0.77
N LEU A 87 -10.55 -23.36 -1.32
CA LEU A 87 -10.17 -21.94 -1.26
C LEU A 87 -11.17 -21.04 -2.00
N ALA A 88 -11.59 -21.44 -3.21
CA ALA A 88 -12.59 -20.69 -3.98
C ALA A 88 -13.92 -20.57 -3.22
N SER A 89 -14.37 -21.64 -2.56
CA SER A 89 -15.56 -21.63 -1.71
C SER A 89 -15.41 -20.69 -0.51
N ALA A 90 -14.26 -20.76 0.18
CA ALA A 90 -13.95 -19.88 1.30
C ALA A 90 -13.93 -18.39 0.90
N LEU A 91 -13.32 -18.06 -0.25
CA LEU A 91 -13.27 -16.70 -0.77
C LEU A 91 -14.66 -16.16 -1.13
N LYS A 92 -15.53 -16.99 -1.73
CA LYS A 92 -16.93 -16.63 -2.02
C LYS A 92 -17.68 -16.33 -0.72
N LYS A 93 -17.55 -17.20 0.29
CA LYS A 93 -18.20 -17.02 1.58
C LYS A 93 -17.74 -15.72 2.26
N LEU A 94 -16.44 -15.48 2.32
CA LEU A 94 -15.87 -14.25 2.89
C LEU A 94 -16.35 -12.99 2.16
N SER A 95 -16.48 -13.05 0.83
CA SER A 95 -17.00 -11.93 0.03
C SER A 95 -18.46 -11.61 0.34
N VAL A 96 -19.29 -12.63 0.59
CA VAL A 96 -20.68 -12.45 1.00
C VAL A 96 -20.75 -11.86 2.41
N ASP A 97 -20.00 -12.44 3.36
CA ASP A 97 -20.01 -12.01 4.76
C ASP A 97 -19.51 -10.56 4.93
N SER A 98 -18.58 -10.12 4.07
CA SER A 98 -18.04 -8.75 4.06
C SER A 98 -18.77 -7.77 3.14
N LEU A 99 -19.81 -8.23 2.41
CA LEU A 99 -20.51 -7.44 1.38
C LEU A 99 -19.55 -6.77 0.38
N SER A 100 -18.51 -7.51 0.00
CA SER A 100 -17.45 -7.01 -0.87
C SER A 100 -17.97 -6.63 -2.26
N ASN A 101 -17.47 -5.51 -2.81
CA ASN A 101 -17.80 -5.11 -4.17
C ASN A 101 -17.23 -6.10 -5.20
N LEU A 102 -18.11 -6.75 -5.97
CA LEU A 102 -17.76 -7.75 -6.97
C LEU A 102 -17.24 -7.15 -8.29
N PHE A 103 -17.64 -5.91 -8.61
CA PHE A 103 -17.29 -5.22 -9.86
C PHE A 103 -16.65 -3.85 -9.61
N PRO A 104 -15.53 -3.79 -8.86
CA PRO A 104 -14.83 -2.54 -8.66
C PRO A 104 -14.21 -2.06 -9.99
N HIS A 105 -14.23 -0.75 -10.21
CA HIS A 105 -13.63 -0.17 -11.41
C HIS A 105 -12.10 -0.44 -11.45
N PRO A 106 -11.51 -0.85 -12.59
CA PRO A 106 -10.10 -1.24 -12.67
C PRO A 106 -9.13 -0.18 -12.16
N ALA A 107 -9.39 1.10 -12.45
CA ALA A 107 -8.56 2.19 -11.94
C ALA A 107 -8.62 2.26 -10.40
N TYR A 108 -9.81 2.11 -9.82
CA TYR A 108 -9.96 2.14 -8.36
C TYR A 108 -9.21 0.98 -7.69
N VAL A 109 -9.27 -0.21 -8.28
CA VAL A 109 -8.48 -1.38 -7.83
C VAL A 109 -6.98 -1.09 -7.92
N PHE A 110 -6.53 -0.51 -9.03
CA PHE A 110 -5.11 -0.21 -9.22
C PHE A 110 -4.58 0.73 -8.13
N PHE A 111 -5.33 1.79 -7.83
CA PHE A 111 -4.92 2.83 -6.88
C PHE A 111 -5.10 2.45 -5.41
N HIS A 112 -6.19 1.74 -5.07
CA HIS A 112 -6.60 1.59 -3.67
C HIS A 112 -6.54 0.17 -3.13
N TYR A 113 -6.57 -0.86 -3.96
CA TYR A 113 -6.69 -2.24 -3.47
C TYR A 113 -5.32 -2.89 -3.26
N SER A 114 -5.03 -3.30 -2.03
CA SER A 114 -3.89 -4.16 -1.71
C SER A 114 -4.09 -5.62 -2.14
N HIS A 115 -5.34 -6.05 -2.32
CA HIS A 115 -5.70 -7.42 -2.75
C HIS A 115 -6.39 -7.41 -4.11
N PRO A 116 -6.19 -8.46 -4.94
CA PRO A 116 -6.92 -8.58 -6.19
C PRO A 116 -8.44 -8.79 -5.94
N PRO A 117 -9.32 -8.27 -6.81
CA PRO A 117 -10.76 -8.54 -6.74
C PRO A 117 -11.07 -10.04 -6.77
N LEU A 118 -12.15 -10.44 -6.10
CA LEU A 118 -12.57 -11.85 -5.98
C LEU A 118 -12.58 -12.57 -7.35
N LEU A 119 -13.19 -11.96 -8.36
CA LEU A 119 -13.32 -12.56 -9.69
C LEU A 119 -11.96 -12.87 -10.33
N GLN A 120 -10.93 -12.05 -10.08
CA GLN A 120 -9.58 -12.29 -10.59
C GLN A 120 -8.93 -13.47 -9.88
N ARG A 121 -9.13 -13.60 -8.56
CA ARG A 121 -8.60 -14.72 -7.76
C ARG A 121 -9.26 -16.03 -8.15
N LEU A 122 -10.59 -16.06 -8.26
CA LEU A 122 -11.33 -17.24 -8.70
C LEU A 122 -10.88 -17.71 -10.09
N LYS A 123 -10.68 -16.79 -11.03
CA LYS A 123 -10.17 -17.11 -12.37
C LYS A 123 -8.77 -17.73 -12.34
N ALA A 124 -7.91 -17.31 -11.42
CA ALA A 124 -6.57 -17.89 -11.25
C ALA A 124 -6.62 -19.30 -10.63
N LEU A 125 -7.65 -19.59 -9.83
CA LEU A 125 -7.81 -20.89 -9.17
C LEU A 125 -8.36 -21.99 -10.10
N GLY A 126 -8.94 -21.64 -11.25
CA GLY A 126 -9.50 -22.59 -12.22
C GLY A 126 -11.01 -22.65 -12.12
#